data_AF-A0A1B9YY23-F1
#
_entry.id   AF-A0A1B9YY23-F1
#
_cell.length_a   1.000
_cell.length_b   1.000
_cell.length_c   1.000
_cell.angle_alpha   90.00
_cell.angle_beta   90.00
_cell.angle_gamma   90.00
#
_symmetry.space_group_name_H-M   'P 1'
#
loop_
_entity.id
_entity.type
_entity.pdbx_description
1 polymer ?
#
loop_
_entity_poly.entity_id
_entity_poly.type
_entity_poly.pdbx_seq_one_letter_code
_entity_poly.pdbx_strand_id
1 'polypeptide(L)'
;MAKSTLSFVCQNCGAAYNRWQGKCDSCGEWNTLAEEDTTGATSMPVSVRSRRKGRTFALESLTGKSNDAPRLPSGMTELDRVTGGGFVRGSVLLVGGDPGIGKSTLLTQATSMLARAGHRAVYISGEEAVAQVRLRAERLGLADAPVQLAAETSVEDIVSTLSEGAVPRLIVIDSIQTMWTDTVESAPGTVTQVRASAQALIRFAKKTGAAIILVGHVTKDGQIAGPRVVEHMVDAVLSFEGEGSQHFRILRAMKNRFGPTDEIGVFEMTGLGLREVSNPSELFLSERDLGSPGTAVFAGIEGTRPVLVELQALVAPTTLGTPRRAVVGWDPSRLSMVLAVLEAHCGVKLSGYDVYLNVAGGLRIQEPAADLAAAAALVSSLVNAPLPTDAVYFGEISLSGAVRPVAQTSARLKEAAKLGFGRAVLPESARGEVGGDGGLALNSIGGLTSLVAEIAARGSPRGDRDTGREGAAEKNATPARFRRENS
;
A
#
# COMPACT_ATOMS: atom_id res chain seq x y z
N MET A 1 6.90 43.04 32.22
CA MET A 1 5.92 42.08 31.68
C MET A 1 6.30 41.80 30.25
N ALA A 2 6.84 40.61 29.96
CA ALA A 2 7.16 40.22 28.58
C ALA A 2 5.84 39.94 27.85
N LYS A 3 5.58 40.65 26.74
CA LYS A 3 4.40 40.41 25.89
C LYS A 3 4.48 38.97 25.36
N SER A 4 3.45 38.18 25.62
CA SER A 4 3.28 36.85 25.04
C SER A 4 3.36 36.97 23.51
N THR A 5 4.22 36.17 22.90
CA THR A 5 4.31 36.09 21.44
C THR A 5 3.37 34.97 21.03
N LEU A 6 2.14 35.33 20.67
CA LEU A 6 1.12 34.40 20.21
C LEU A 6 1.60 33.73 18.92
N SER A 7 1.65 32.39 18.91
CA SER A 7 1.98 31.60 17.72
C SER A 7 0.75 30.83 17.28
N PHE A 8 0.45 30.84 15.99
CA PHE A 8 -0.66 30.09 15.40
C PHE A 8 -0.09 28.85 14.72
N VAL A 9 -0.51 27.66 15.15
CA VAL A 9 -0.03 26.39 14.62
C VAL A 9 -1.17 25.70 13.87
N CYS A 10 -0.87 25.31 12.63
CA CYS A 10 -1.80 24.52 11.82
C CYS A 10 -1.98 23.13 12.44
N GLN A 11 -3.19 22.83 12.89
CA GLN A 11 -3.58 21.55 13.47
C GLN A 11 -3.68 20.40 12.45
N ASN A 12 -3.37 20.66 11.16
CA ASN A 12 -3.30 19.61 10.15
C ASN A 12 -1.85 19.25 9.78
N CYS A 13 -0.96 20.23 9.62
CA CYS A 13 0.42 20.00 9.17
C CYS A 13 1.51 20.45 10.15
N GLY A 14 1.15 21.12 11.24
CA GLY A 14 2.08 21.62 12.26
C GLY A 14 2.86 22.88 11.86
N ALA A 15 2.54 23.53 10.75
CA ALA A 15 3.16 24.79 10.34
C ALA A 15 2.81 25.93 11.32
N ALA A 16 3.82 26.68 11.75
CA ALA A 16 3.67 27.77 12.72
C ALA A 16 3.71 29.15 12.04
N TYR A 17 2.86 30.07 12.50
CA TYR A 17 2.66 31.40 11.96
C TYR A 17 2.61 32.42 13.10
N ASN A 18 3.03 33.66 12.83
CA ASN A 18 3.05 34.74 13.83
C ASN A 18 1.76 35.57 13.86
N ARG A 19 0.80 35.23 13.00
CA ARG A 19 -0.52 35.88 12.92
C ARG A 19 -1.54 34.85 12.46
N TRP A 20 -2.78 35.02 12.92
CA TRP A 20 -3.87 34.20 12.43
C TRP A 20 -4.11 34.51 10.96
N GLN A 21 -4.35 33.46 10.18
CA GLN A 21 -4.78 33.57 8.79
C GLN A 21 -5.76 32.43 8.51
N GLY A 22 -6.77 32.69 7.68
CA GLY A 22 -7.83 31.71 7.43
C GLY A 22 -7.37 30.45 6.72
N LYS A 23 -6.24 30.48 6.00
CA LYS A 23 -5.70 29.35 5.23
C LYS A 23 -4.25 29.08 5.61
N CYS A 24 -3.92 27.82 5.83
CA CYS A 24 -2.53 27.39 6.00
C CYS A 24 -1.81 27.37 4.65
N ASP A 25 -0.78 28.21 4.50
CA ASP A 25 0.01 28.27 3.25
C ASP A 25 0.82 26.99 2.99
N SER A 26 1.05 26.16 4.02
CA SER A 26 1.84 24.93 3.87
C SER A 26 1.02 23.73 3.40
N CYS A 27 -0.21 23.53 3.88
CA CYS A 27 -1.04 22.39 3.50
C CYS A 27 -2.28 22.77 2.68
N GLY A 28 -2.56 24.06 2.52
CA GLY A 28 -3.70 24.55 1.75
C GLY A 28 -5.05 24.50 2.49
N GLU A 29 -5.09 23.94 3.70
CA GLU A 29 -6.34 23.78 4.46
C GLU A 29 -6.80 25.07 5.13
N TRP A 30 -8.12 25.27 5.15
CA TRP A 30 -8.77 26.42 5.78
C TRP A 30 -9.13 26.15 7.24
N ASN A 31 -9.11 27.20 8.08
CA ASN A 31 -9.49 27.20 9.49
C ASN A 31 -8.78 26.15 10.36
N THR A 32 -7.60 25.70 9.95
CA THR A 32 -6.79 24.74 10.70
C THR A 32 -5.82 25.39 11.68
N LEU A 33 -5.67 26.72 11.66
CA LEU A 33 -4.73 27.45 12.51
C LEU A 33 -5.34 27.72 13.89
N ALA A 34 -4.79 27.06 14.91
CA ALA A 34 -5.14 27.29 16.31
C ALA A 34 -4.05 28.10 17.00
N GLU A 35 -4.46 28.95 17.93
CA GLU A 35 -3.55 29.73 18.78
C GLU A 35 -2.90 28.81 19.82
N GLU A 36 -1.58 28.72 19.80
CA GLU A 36 -0.79 28.03 20.83
C GLU A 36 -0.03 29.08 21.64
N ASP A 37 -0.23 29.03 22.95
CA ASP A 37 0.48 29.89 23.88
C ASP A 37 1.91 29.37 24.04
N THR A 38 2.90 30.07 23.48
CA THR A 38 4.31 29.68 23.58
C THR A 38 4.89 29.84 24.99
N THR A 39 4.05 30.23 25.96
CA THR A 39 4.41 30.48 27.35
C THR A 39 4.30 29.25 28.26
N GLY A 40 3.83 28.10 27.76
CA GLY A 40 3.84 26.81 28.48
C GLY A 40 5.24 26.18 28.68
N ALA A 41 6.32 26.95 28.45
CA ALA A 41 7.57 26.68 29.12
C ALA A 41 7.39 27.10 30.58
N THR A 42 7.07 26.13 31.46
CA THR A 42 7.13 26.29 32.92
C THR A 42 8.21 27.29 33.28
N SER A 43 7.80 28.42 33.85
CA SER A 43 8.64 29.47 34.40
C SER A 43 9.35 28.94 35.65
N MET A 44 10.19 27.93 35.46
CA MET A 44 11.25 27.59 36.39
C MET A 44 12.24 28.75 36.41
N PRO A 45 12.64 29.24 37.59
CA PRO A 45 13.56 30.36 37.69
C PRO A 45 14.85 30.06 36.93
N VAL A 46 15.30 31.04 36.16
CA VAL A 46 16.50 31.00 35.28
C VAL A 46 17.79 30.68 36.05
N SER A 47 17.76 30.64 37.39
CA SER A 47 18.90 30.33 38.25
C SER A 47 19.31 28.85 38.31
N VAL A 48 18.61 27.90 37.67
CA VAL A 48 18.98 26.46 37.73
C VAL A 48 19.11 25.77 36.36
N ARG A 49 18.90 26.48 35.23
CA ARG A 49 19.30 25.94 33.93
C ARG A 49 20.79 26.20 33.73
N SER A 50 21.62 25.29 34.25
CA SER A 50 22.96 25.07 33.70
C SER A 50 22.79 25.00 32.18
N ARG A 51 23.35 25.98 31.45
CA ARG A 51 23.57 25.88 30.00
C ARG A 51 24.46 24.66 29.84
N ARG A 52 23.84 23.50 29.67
CA ARG A 52 24.56 22.24 29.49
C ARG A 52 25.31 22.42 28.18
N LYS A 53 26.61 22.72 28.29
CA LYS A 53 27.54 22.79 27.17
C LYS A 53 27.30 21.51 26.35
N GLY A 54 27.03 21.66 25.05
CA GLY A 54 26.72 20.53 24.18
C GLY A 54 27.74 19.41 24.44
N ARG A 55 27.26 18.18 24.63
CA ARG A 55 28.15 17.05 24.89
C ARG A 55 28.88 16.74 23.59
N THR A 56 30.22 16.78 23.60
CA THR A 56 31.01 16.26 22.48
C THR A 56 30.74 14.76 22.36
N PHE A 57 30.57 14.29 21.13
CA PHE A 57 30.43 12.87 20.82
C PHE A 57 31.51 12.48 19.80
N ALA A 58 31.91 11.22 19.81
CA ALA A 58 32.87 10.72 18.83
C ALA A 58 32.23 10.73 17.44
N LEU A 59 32.94 11.25 16.45
CA LEU A 59 32.58 11.07 15.05
C LEU A 59 33.14 9.72 14.60
N GLU A 60 32.29 8.85 14.09
CA GLU A 60 32.68 7.55 13.56
C GLU A 60 32.86 7.65 12.04
N SER A 61 33.79 6.87 11.48
CA SER A 61 34.00 6.80 10.03
C SER A 61 32.85 6.05 9.36
N LEU A 62 32.46 6.50 8.17
CA LEU A 62 31.54 5.75 7.29
C LEU A 62 32.09 4.36 6.91
N THR A 63 33.41 4.16 6.99
CA THR A 63 34.08 2.88 6.65
C THR A 63 34.14 1.87 7.81
N GLY A 64 33.32 2.04 8.85
CA GLY A 64 33.21 1.07 9.94
C GLY A 64 32.50 -0.23 9.50
N LYS A 65 32.76 -1.34 10.22
CA LYS A 65 31.94 -2.56 10.08
C LYS A 65 30.52 -2.22 10.50
N SER A 66 29.62 -2.03 9.54
CA SER A 66 28.19 -2.10 9.80
C SER A 66 27.92 -3.54 10.22
N ASN A 67 27.80 -3.79 11.52
CA ASN A 67 26.99 -4.93 11.92
C ASN A 67 25.60 -4.57 11.42
N ASP A 68 25.19 -5.12 10.27
CA ASP A 68 23.80 -5.07 9.82
C ASP A 68 22.96 -5.33 11.07
N ALA A 69 22.25 -4.29 11.53
CA ALA A 69 21.59 -4.36 12.82
C ALA A 69 20.65 -5.57 12.75
N PRO A 70 20.87 -6.62 13.56
CA PRO A 70 20.21 -7.90 13.33
C PRO A 70 18.71 -7.68 13.37
N ARG A 71 18.06 -7.91 12.21
CA ARG A 71 16.61 -7.76 12.07
C ARG A 71 15.92 -8.78 12.93
N LEU A 72 14.82 -8.37 13.52
CA LEU A 72 13.94 -9.20 14.30
C LEU A 72 12.77 -9.62 13.42
N PRO A 73 12.76 -10.85 12.87
CA PRO A 73 11.62 -11.33 12.10
C PRO A 73 10.40 -11.40 13.02
N SER A 74 9.27 -10.86 12.57
CA SER A 74 8.00 -10.93 13.28
C SER A 74 7.43 -12.35 13.31
N GLY A 75 7.84 -13.18 12.35
CA GLY A 75 7.29 -14.52 12.11
C GLY A 75 6.12 -14.50 11.13
N MET A 76 5.61 -13.33 10.75
CA MET A 76 4.66 -13.16 9.64
C MET A 76 5.44 -12.77 8.39
N THR A 77 5.43 -13.66 7.39
CA THR A 77 6.23 -13.53 6.17
C THR A 77 5.92 -12.25 5.38
N GLU A 78 4.65 -11.88 5.26
CA GLU A 78 4.19 -10.71 4.52
C GLU A 78 4.47 -9.41 5.29
N LEU A 79 4.40 -9.41 6.63
CA LEU A 79 4.84 -8.26 7.43
C LEU A 79 6.36 -8.09 7.38
N ASP A 80 7.10 -9.20 7.46
CA ASP A 80 8.55 -9.20 7.35
C ASP A 80 8.98 -8.69 5.98
N ARG A 81 8.31 -9.11 4.90
CA ARG A 81 8.54 -8.57 3.54
C ARG A 81 8.38 -7.05 3.50
N VAL A 82 7.25 -6.52 3.95
CA VAL A 82 6.96 -5.07 3.94
C VAL A 82 7.96 -4.27 4.79
N THR A 83 8.46 -4.86 5.88
CA THR A 83 9.47 -4.22 6.75
C THR A 83 10.90 -4.42 6.26
N GLY A 84 11.12 -5.14 5.16
CA GLY A 84 12.44 -5.38 4.57
C GLY A 84 13.23 -6.54 5.24
N GLY A 85 12.53 -7.55 5.74
CA GLY A 85 13.07 -8.73 6.41
C GLY A 85 12.88 -8.73 7.93
N GLY A 86 11.96 -7.94 8.47
CA GLY A 86 11.68 -7.82 9.91
C GLY A 86 12.11 -6.49 10.52
N PHE A 87 11.87 -6.33 11.82
CA PHE A 87 12.06 -5.07 12.55
C PHE A 87 13.53 -4.77 12.83
N VAL A 88 13.94 -3.53 12.59
CA VAL A 88 15.30 -3.07 12.87
C VAL A 88 15.41 -2.65 14.34
N ARG A 89 16.55 -2.93 14.99
CA ARG A 89 16.77 -2.49 16.37
C ARG A 89 16.73 -0.97 16.49
N GLY A 90 15.98 -0.47 17.47
CA GLY A 90 15.79 0.96 17.69
C GLY A 90 15.01 1.66 16.58
N SER A 91 14.29 0.93 15.73
CA SER A 91 13.42 1.54 14.72
C SER A 91 12.06 1.91 15.30
N VAL A 92 11.49 2.98 14.78
CA VAL A 92 10.09 3.31 15.00
C VAL A 92 9.34 3.22 13.68
N LEU A 93 8.25 2.47 13.68
CA LEU A 93 7.35 2.29 12.54
C LEU A 93 5.99 2.90 12.88
N LEU A 94 5.35 3.51 11.89
CA LEU A 94 3.96 3.97 11.97
C LEU A 94 3.10 3.03 11.12
N VAL A 95 2.03 2.48 11.69
CA VAL A 95 1.02 1.71 10.95
C VAL A 95 -0.27 2.53 10.90
N GLY A 96 -0.55 3.05 9.70
CA GLY A 96 -1.78 3.74 9.36
C GLY A 96 -2.80 2.81 8.71
N GLY A 97 -4.06 3.23 8.68
CA GLY A 97 -5.14 2.56 7.97
C GLY A 97 -6.51 2.91 8.52
N ASP A 98 -7.56 2.59 7.77
CA ASP A 98 -8.92 2.90 8.15
C ASP A 98 -9.33 2.20 9.47
N PRO A 99 -10.23 2.79 10.27
CA PRO A 99 -10.83 2.10 11.40
C PRO A 99 -11.45 0.76 10.97
N GLY A 100 -11.21 -0.30 11.73
CA GLY A 100 -11.76 -1.64 11.43
C GLY A 100 -11.05 -2.43 10.33
N ILE A 101 -10.00 -1.89 9.68
CA ILE A 101 -9.26 -2.61 8.64
C ILE A 101 -8.54 -3.88 9.15
N GLY A 102 -8.16 -3.87 10.44
CA GLY A 102 -7.46 -4.98 11.09
C GLY A 102 -6.10 -4.63 11.70
N LYS A 103 -5.73 -3.34 11.85
CA LYS A 103 -4.44 -2.91 12.44
C LYS A 103 -4.13 -3.58 13.78
N SER A 104 -5.02 -3.46 14.77
CA SER A 104 -4.83 -4.06 16.09
C SER A 104 -4.81 -5.59 16.05
N THR A 105 -5.48 -6.20 15.06
CA THR A 105 -5.42 -7.66 14.83
C THR A 105 -4.05 -8.08 14.31
N LEU A 106 -3.53 -7.41 13.27
CA LEU A 106 -2.19 -7.61 12.73
C LEU A 106 -1.13 -7.50 13.83
N LEU A 107 -1.22 -6.44 14.64
CA LEU A 107 -0.23 -6.15 15.66
C LEU A 107 -0.31 -7.10 16.85
N THR A 108 -1.52 -7.52 17.24
CA THR A 108 -1.71 -8.56 18.27
C THR A 108 -1.12 -9.90 17.81
N GLN A 109 -1.29 -10.27 16.54
CA GLN A 109 -0.65 -11.46 15.96
C GLN A 109 0.88 -11.31 15.95
N ALA A 110 1.42 -10.18 15.48
CA ALA A 110 2.86 -9.92 15.45
C ALA A 110 3.50 -10.00 16.85
N THR A 111 2.92 -9.33 17.86
CA THR A 111 3.46 -9.35 19.23
C THR A 111 3.39 -10.74 19.84
N SER A 112 2.30 -11.48 19.59
CA SER A 112 2.12 -12.84 20.10
C SER A 112 3.12 -13.82 19.51
N MET A 113 3.43 -13.72 18.20
CA MET A 113 4.43 -14.56 17.55
C MET A 113 5.83 -14.31 18.10
N LEU A 114 6.20 -13.04 18.29
CA LEU A 114 7.48 -12.69 18.93
C LEU A 114 7.56 -13.12 20.39
N ALA A 115 6.47 -12.99 21.15
CA ALA A 115 6.41 -13.47 22.52
C ALA A 115 6.61 -14.99 22.61
N ARG A 116 5.95 -15.75 21.74
CA ARG A 116 6.12 -17.21 21.63
C ARG A 116 7.54 -17.61 21.19
N ALA A 117 8.22 -16.78 20.41
CA ALA A 117 9.64 -16.96 20.07
C ALA A 117 10.61 -16.65 21.23
N GLY A 118 10.11 -16.36 22.44
CA GLY A 118 10.91 -16.10 23.64
C GLY A 118 11.39 -14.65 23.76
N HIS A 119 10.87 -13.73 22.96
CA HIS A 119 11.19 -12.31 23.07
C HIS A 119 10.21 -11.59 23.98
N ARG A 120 10.70 -10.66 24.80
CA ARG A 120 9.82 -9.75 25.55
C ARG A 120 9.09 -8.83 24.55
N ALA A 121 7.78 -9.03 24.40
CA ALA A 121 6.90 -8.20 23.58
C ALA A 121 5.88 -7.49 24.47
N VAL A 122 5.65 -6.21 24.21
CA VAL A 122 4.73 -5.36 24.99
C VAL A 122 3.67 -4.76 24.07
N TYR A 123 2.41 -4.80 24.50
CA TYR A 123 1.29 -4.14 23.84
C TYR A 123 0.68 -3.13 24.81
N ILE A 124 0.70 -1.85 24.43
CA ILE A 124 0.13 -0.77 25.22
C ILE A 124 -1.03 -0.19 24.44
N SER A 125 -2.22 -0.29 25.04
CA SER A 125 -3.45 0.24 24.47
C SER A 125 -3.81 1.56 25.16
N GLY A 126 -4.08 2.60 24.40
CA GLY A 126 -4.70 3.82 24.91
C GLY A 126 -6.18 3.94 24.56
N GLU A 127 -6.68 3.11 23.63
CA GLU A 127 -8.09 3.13 23.19
C GLU A 127 -8.96 2.06 23.86
N GLU A 128 -8.40 0.86 24.05
CA GLU A 128 -9.14 -0.30 24.55
C GLU A 128 -8.68 -0.72 25.95
N ALA A 129 -9.63 -1.20 26.77
CA ALA A 129 -9.31 -1.78 28.05
C ALA A 129 -8.60 -3.14 27.89
N VAL A 130 -7.77 -3.51 28.88
CA VAL A 130 -7.04 -4.80 28.91
C VAL A 130 -7.96 -5.99 28.65
N ALA A 131 -9.17 -5.98 29.21
CA ALA A 131 -10.15 -7.06 29.01
C ALA A 131 -10.59 -7.22 27.55
N GLN A 132 -10.77 -6.11 26.81
CA GLN A 132 -11.17 -6.15 25.40
C GLN A 132 -10.06 -6.71 24.51
N VAL A 133 -8.81 -6.31 24.78
CA VAL A 133 -7.64 -6.86 24.07
C VAL A 133 -7.48 -8.35 24.35
N ARG A 134 -7.71 -8.81 25.59
CA ARG A 134 -7.71 -10.24 25.94
C ARG A 134 -8.79 -11.04 25.20
N LEU A 135 -10.03 -10.55 25.17
CA LEU A 135 -11.11 -11.19 24.42
C LEU A 135 -10.77 -11.32 22.93
N ARG A 136 -10.11 -10.31 22.34
CA ARG A 136 -9.59 -10.39 20.97
C ARG A 136 -8.53 -11.49 20.86
N ALA A 137 -7.55 -11.52 21.76
CA ALA A 137 -6.49 -12.52 21.74
C ALA A 137 -7.04 -13.96 21.89
N GLU A 138 -8.05 -14.16 22.74
CA GLU A 138 -8.76 -15.44 22.87
C GLU A 138 -9.40 -15.89 21.56
N ARG A 139 -10.16 -15.00 20.91
CA ARG A 139 -10.77 -15.28 19.59
C ARG A 139 -9.74 -15.64 18.52
N LEU A 140 -8.56 -15.02 18.58
CA LEU A 140 -7.46 -15.27 17.65
C LEU A 140 -6.64 -16.54 17.99
N GLY A 141 -6.94 -17.23 19.10
CA GLY A 141 -6.15 -18.37 19.56
C GLY A 141 -4.75 -18.00 20.08
N LEU A 142 -4.63 -16.82 20.69
CA LEU A 142 -3.36 -16.22 21.15
C LEU A 142 -3.32 -15.98 22.67
N ALA A 143 -4.30 -16.47 23.43
CA ALA A 143 -4.41 -16.20 24.87
C ALA A 143 -3.24 -16.74 25.71
N ASP A 144 -2.55 -17.77 25.21
CA ASP A 144 -1.38 -18.41 25.82
C ASP A 144 -0.06 -17.68 25.50
N ALA A 145 -0.05 -16.73 24.55
CA ALA A 145 1.16 -16.01 24.20
C ALA A 145 1.59 -15.09 25.36
N PRO A 146 2.87 -15.12 25.78
CA PRO A 146 3.34 -14.35 26.94
C PRO A 146 3.58 -12.87 26.61
N VAL A 147 2.58 -12.20 26.05
CA VAL A 147 2.59 -10.76 25.73
C VAL A 147 2.31 -9.96 27.00
N GLN A 148 3.15 -8.96 27.29
CA GLN A 148 2.89 -8.01 28.36
C GLN A 148 1.90 -6.96 27.87
N LEU A 149 0.75 -6.84 28.52
CA LEU A 149 -0.35 -5.98 28.10
C LEU A 149 -0.65 -4.92 29.17
N ALA A 150 -0.76 -3.66 28.76
CA ALA A 150 -1.17 -2.55 29.61
C ALA A 150 -2.17 -1.64 28.90
N ALA A 151 -3.04 -0.99 29.66
CA ALA A 151 -3.86 0.11 29.19
C ALA A 151 -3.37 1.40 29.85
N GLU A 152 -2.59 2.20 29.12
CA GLU A 152 -1.94 3.41 29.64
C GLU A 152 -1.75 4.45 28.53
N THR A 153 -1.76 5.73 28.90
CA THR A 153 -1.70 6.88 27.98
C THR A 153 -0.59 7.88 28.30
N SER A 154 -0.09 7.87 29.54
CA SER A 154 1.03 8.71 29.98
C SER A 154 2.35 8.19 29.41
N VAL A 155 3.01 8.99 28.57
CA VAL A 155 4.28 8.58 27.94
C VAL A 155 5.39 8.42 28.97
N GLU A 156 5.40 9.26 30.01
CA GLU A 156 6.35 9.19 31.11
C GLU A 156 6.23 7.85 31.87
N ASP A 157 5.02 7.44 32.21
CA ASP A 157 4.77 6.18 32.94
C ASP A 157 5.09 4.96 32.07
N ILE A 158 4.73 5.03 30.78
CA ILE A 158 5.09 4.02 29.79
C ILE A 158 6.60 3.85 29.71
N VAL A 159 7.34 4.95 29.51
CA VAL A 159 8.81 4.91 29.39
C VAL A 159 9.47 4.42 30.68
N SER A 160 8.97 4.85 31.84
CA SER A 160 9.46 4.40 33.15
C SER A 160 9.30 2.87 33.28
N THR A 161 8.08 2.37 33.06
CA THR A 161 7.73 0.95 33.14
C THR A 161 8.55 0.10 32.17
N LEU A 162 8.72 0.56 30.93
CA LEU A 162 9.49 -0.16 29.90
C LEU A 162 11.00 -0.14 30.16
N SER A 163 11.49 0.83 30.93
CA SER A 163 12.90 0.92 31.33
C SER A 163 13.26 -0.08 32.43
N GLU A 164 12.26 -0.67 33.10
CA GLU A 164 12.46 -1.73 34.08
C GLU A 164 12.67 -3.09 33.41
N GLY A 165 13.64 -3.84 33.92
CA GLY A 165 13.94 -5.21 33.48
C GLY A 165 14.65 -5.29 32.12
N ALA A 166 14.48 -6.42 31.44
CA ALA A 166 15.11 -6.68 30.14
C ALA A 166 14.45 -5.87 29.03
N VAL A 167 15.22 -5.24 28.13
CA VAL A 167 14.67 -4.40 27.05
C VAL A 167 13.66 -5.17 26.19
N PRO A 168 12.42 -4.67 26.01
CA PRO A 168 11.47 -5.25 25.07
C PRO A 168 12.01 -5.24 23.65
N ARG A 169 11.81 -6.34 22.93
CA ARG A 169 12.23 -6.45 21.53
C ARG A 169 11.24 -5.81 20.58
N LEU A 170 9.95 -5.86 20.91
CA LEU A 170 8.88 -5.18 20.20
C LEU A 170 7.92 -4.52 21.19
N ILE A 171 7.53 -3.28 20.89
CA ILE A 171 6.56 -2.51 21.65
C ILE A 171 5.51 -2.00 20.67
N VAL A 172 4.23 -2.25 20.94
CA VAL A 172 3.11 -1.68 20.19
C VAL A 172 2.43 -0.62 21.04
N ILE A 173 2.17 0.55 20.46
CA ILE A 173 1.42 1.66 21.04
C ILE A 173 0.16 1.88 20.20
N ASP A 174 -0.99 1.45 20.71
CA ASP A 174 -2.29 1.48 20.03
C ASP A 174 -3.28 2.39 20.76
N SER A 175 -3.40 3.69 20.45
CA SER A 175 -2.81 4.41 19.32
C SER A 175 -2.00 5.63 19.78
N ILE A 176 -1.22 6.22 18.88
CA ILE A 176 -0.43 7.42 19.21
C ILE A 176 -1.31 8.64 19.51
N GLN A 177 -2.53 8.68 18.98
CA GLN A 177 -3.48 9.77 19.18
C GLN A 177 -3.90 9.93 20.65
N THR A 178 -3.93 8.84 21.41
CA THR A 178 -4.35 8.85 22.82
C THR A 178 -3.22 9.16 23.79
N MET A 179 -1.97 9.22 23.30
CA MET A 179 -0.79 9.39 24.14
C MET A 179 -0.56 10.86 24.47
N TRP A 180 -0.21 11.14 25.73
CA TRP A 180 0.08 12.50 26.19
C TRP A 180 1.38 12.55 27.01
N THR A 181 1.95 13.76 27.07
CA THR A 181 3.16 14.07 27.83
C THR A 181 3.01 15.40 28.55
N ASP A 182 3.49 15.44 29.80
CA ASP A 182 3.57 16.67 30.61
C ASP A 182 4.60 17.67 30.08
N THR A 183 5.43 17.28 29.11
CA THR A 183 6.45 18.16 28.55
C THR A 183 5.89 19.29 27.69
N VAL A 184 4.61 19.22 27.32
CA VAL A 184 3.93 20.25 26.54
C VAL A 184 2.56 20.56 27.14
N GLU A 185 2.26 21.84 27.30
CA GLU A 185 0.98 22.32 27.81
C GLU A 185 -0.06 22.37 26.68
N SER A 186 -0.57 21.20 26.30
CA SER A 186 -1.59 21.03 25.26
C SER A 186 -2.46 19.80 25.57
N ALA A 187 -3.73 19.84 25.17
CA ALA A 187 -4.66 18.74 25.43
C ALA A 187 -4.25 17.47 24.65
N PRO A 188 -4.44 16.26 25.22
CA PRO A 188 -4.24 15.00 24.51
C PRO A 188 -5.00 14.96 23.18
N GLY A 189 -4.39 14.35 22.16
CA GLY A 189 -4.96 14.26 20.81
C GLY A 189 -4.70 15.45 19.90
N THR A 190 -4.14 16.57 20.40
CA THR A 190 -3.63 17.64 19.52
C THR A 190 -2.39 17.19 18.77
N VAL A 191 -2.12 17.80 17.61
CA VAL A 191 -0.91 17.51 16.82
C VAL A 191 0.37 17.74 17.64
N THR A 192 0.36 18.77 18.48
CA THR A 192 1.50 19.11 19.33
C THR A 192 1.76 18.04 20.40
N GLN A 193 0.73 17.52 21.07
CA GLN A 193 0.86 16.36 21.98
C GLN A 193 1.36 15.12 21.24
N VAL A 194 0.73 14.75 20.12
CA VAL A 194 1.09 13.57 19.32
C VAL A 194 2.55 13.62 18.88
N ARG A 195 3.02 14.79 18.42
CA ARG A 195 4.42 15.00 18.01
C ARG A 195 5.39 14.84 19.18
N ALA A 196 5.08 15.43 20.33
CA ALA A 196 5.93 15.37 21.52
C ALA A 196 6.03 13.93 22.06
N SER A 197 4.89 13.25 22.17
CA SER A 197 4.78 11.85 22.55
C SER A 197 5.58 10.94 21.62
N ALA A 198 5.42 11.08 20.29
CA ALA A 198 6.18 10.32 19.31
C ALA A 198 7.70 10.57 19.44
N GLN A 199 8.12 11.82 19.68
CA GLN A 199 9.52 12.17 19.89
C GLN A 199 10.12 11.49 21.12
N ALA A 200 9.38 11.44 22.23
CA ALA A 200 9.82 10.76 23.45
C ALA A 200 10.00 9.26 23.22
N LEU A 201 9.04 8.62 22.55
CA LEU A 201 9.08 7.20 22.19
C LEU A 201 10.22 6.88 21.20
N ILE A 202 10.45 7.74 20.19
CA ILE A 202 11.60 7.61 19.27
C ILE A 202 12.92 7.69 20.03
N ARG A 203 13.07 8.64 20.95
CA ARG A 203 14.28 8.73 21.80
C ARG A 203 14.47 7.47 22.63
N PHE A 204 13.39 6.92 23.19
CA PHE A 204 13.44 5.66 23.94
C PHE A 204 13.92 4.51 23.04
N ALA A 205 13.30 4.32 21.86
CA ALA A 205 13.69 3.28 20.89
C ALA A 205 15.18 3.36 20.52
N LYS A 206 15.67 4.54 20.15
CA LYS A 206 17.07 4.74 19.75
C LYS A 206 18.04 4.50 20.91
N LYS A 207 17.65 4.83 22.15
CA LYS A 207 18.48 4.63 23.34
C LYS A 207 18.56 3.17 23.77
N THR A 208 17.45 2.44 23.72
CA THR A 208 17.35 1.06 24.24
C THR A 208 17.59 0.00 23.17
N GLY A 209 17.39 0.35 21.90
CA GLY A 209 17.40 -0.60 20.79
C GLY A 209 16.09 -1.38 20.61
N ALA A 210 15.02 -1.02 21.33
CA ALA A 210 13.69 -1.60 21.15
C ALA A 210 13.07 -1.18 19.80
N ALA A 211 12.38 -2.09 19.12
CA ALA A 211 11.54 -1.71 17.98
C ALA A 211 10.16 -1.25 18.51
N ILE A 212 9.66 -0.12 18.01
CA ILE A 212 8.36 0.43 18.40
C ILE A 212 7.47 0.53 17.16
N ILE A 213 6.23 0.06 17.28
CA ILE A 213 5.17 0.30 16.30
C ILE A 213 4.15 1.26 16.93
N LEU A 214 3.92 2.38 16.27
CA LEU A 214 2.89 3.35 16.59
C LEU A 214 1.69 3.10 15.68
N VAL A 215 0.50 2.93 16.25
CA VAL A 215 -0.73 2.86 15.47
C VAL A 215 -1.25 4.27 15.24
N GLY A 216 -1.61 4.59 14.00
CA GLY A 216 -2.29 5.83 13.64
C GLY A 216 -3.62 5.56 12.93
N HIS A 217 -4.67 6.27 13.33
CA HIS A 217 -5.96 6.26 12.64
C HIS A 217 -6.01 7.24 11.46
N VAL A 218 -6.59 6.79 10.33
CA VAL A 218 -6.86 7.64 9.15
C VAL A 218 -8.23 8.30 9.27
N THR A 219 -8.35 9.60 8.95
CA THR A 219 -9.66 10.28 8.86
C THR A 219 -10.38 9.87 7.57
N LYS A 220 -11.69 10.18 7.49
CA LYS A 220 -12.54 9.89 6.32
C LYS A 220 -12.05 10.49 4.99
N ASP A 221 -11.14 11.45 5.01
CA ASP A 221 -10.62 12.12 3.81
C ASP A 221 -9.33 11.47 3.26
N GLY A 222 -8.99 10.25 3.72
CA GLY A 222 -7.77 9.54 3.31
C GLY A 222 -6.47 10.21 3.80
N GLN A 223 -6.58 11.25 4.63
CA GLN A 223 -5.45 11.83 5.36
C GLN A 223 -5.38 11.19 6.74
N ILE A 224 -4.17 10.83 7.16
CA ILE A 224 -4.02 10.29 8.50
C ILE A 224 -4.32 11.39 9.53
N ALA A 225 -5.21 11.16 10.49
CA ALA A 225 -5.67 12.13 11.49
C ALA A 225 -4.54 12.57 12.44
N GLY A 226 -3.68 13.50 12.02
CA GLY A 226 -2.47 13.91 12.77
C GLY A 226 -1.14 13.22 12.40
N PRO A 227 -1.10 12.04 11.73
CA PRO A 227 0.17 11.41 11.38
C PRO A 227 0.99 11.97 10.23
N ARG A 228 0.54 12.89 9.37
CA ARG A 228 1.48 13.54 8.42
C ARG A 228 2.69 14.14 9.15
N VAL A 229 2.49 14.62 10.38
CA VAL A 229 3.55 15.17 11.22
C VAL A 229 4.48 14.06 11.76
N VAL A 230 3.94 12.88 12.07
CA VAL A 230 4.70 11.74 12.60
C VAL A 230 5.40 10.94 11.49
N GLU A 231 4.81 10.86 10.29
CA GLU A 231 5.33 10.15 9.11
C GLU A 231 6.76 10.56 8.78
N HIS A 232 7.08 11.86 8.89
CA HIS A 232 8.43 12.35 8.64
C HIS A 232 9.42 11.99 9.77
N MET A 233 8.93 11.82 11.00
CA MET A 233 9.75 11.55 12.20
C MET A 233 10.15 10.08 12.32
N VAL A 234 9.27 9.17 11.93
CA VAL A 234 9.47 7.72 12.04
C VAL A 234 10.41 7.18 10.95
N ASP A 235 10.92 5.96 11.15
CA ASP A 235 11.83 5.34 10.20
C ASP A 235 11.09 4.62 9.06
N ALA A 236 9.90 4.09 9.33
CA ALA A 236 9.03 3.51 8.30
C ALA A 236 7.55 3.89 8.54
N VAL A 237 6.80 3.99 7.45
CA VAL A 237 5.35 4.25 7.43
C VAL A 237 4.71 3.15 6.61
N LEU A 238 3.81 2.40 7.24
CA LEU A 238 3.04 1.33 6.63
C LEU A 238 1.57 1.76 6.54
N SER A 239 0.96 1.61 5.37
CA SER A 239 -0.45 1.83 5.12
C SER A 239 -1.16 0.48 5.05
N PHE A 240 -2.21 0.28 5.86
CA PHE A 240 -3.04 -0.91 5.80
C PHE A 240 -4.38 -0.57 5.16
N GLU A 241 -4.61 -1.12 3.98
CA GLU A 241 -5.66 -0.74 3.05
C GLU A 241 -6.59 -1.93 2.76
N GLY A 242 -7.84 -1.64 2.40
CA GLY A 242 -8.80 -2.63 1.93
C GLY A 242 -10.23 -2.09 2.03
N GLU A 243 -10.98 -2.18 0.94
CA GLU A 243 -12.39 -1.75 0.93
C GLU A 243 -13.31 -2.78 1.59
N GLY A 244 -14.50 -2.35 2.00
CA GLY A 244 -15.47 -3.19 2.71
C GLY A 244 -16.01 -4.38 1.90
N SER A 245 -15.95 -4.33 0.57
CA SER A 245 -16.35 -5.43 -0.33
C SER A 245 -15.19 -6.36 -0.71
N GLN A 246 -13.94 -5.98 -0.41
CA GLN A 246 -12.76 -6.74 -0.78
C GLN A 246 -12.47 -7.80 0.28
N HIS A 247 -12.23 -9.04 -0.15
CA HIS A 247 -11.89 -10.15 0.74
C HIS A 247 -10.49 -10.02 1.35
N PHE A 248 -9.63 -9.16 0.78
CA PHE A 248 -8.24 -9.02 1.18
C PHE A 248 -7.92 -7.62 1.73
N ARG A 249 -6.82 -7.56 2.49
CA ARG A 249 -6.24 -6.38 3.10
C ARG A 249 -4.79 -6.26 2.65
N ILE A 250 -4.37 -5.09 2.19
CA ILE A 250 -3.03 -4.85 1.64
C ILE A 250 -2.26 -3.97 2.61
N LEU A 251 -1.15 -4.47 3.12
CA LEU A 251 -0.18 -3.71 3.88
C LEU A 251 0.91 -3.21 2.92
N ARG A 252 1.15 -1.90 2.87
CA ARG A 252 2.07 -1.26 1.94
C ARG A 252 3.07 -0.38 2.68
N ALA A 253 4.35 -0.43 2.34
CA ALA A 253 5.33 0.50 2.87
C ALA A 253 5.31 1.83 2.10
N MET A 254 4.78 2.91 2.67
CA MET A 254 4.84 4.25 2.03
C MET A 254 6.20 4.93 2.22
N LYS A 255 6.88 4.59 3.32
CA LYS A 255 8.23 5.04 3.66
C LYS A 255 8.94 3.89 4.36
N ASN A 256 10.18 3.61 3.99
CA ASN A 256 10.98 2.61 4.68
C ASN A 256 12.45 2.98 4.55
N ARG A 257 13.06 3.47 5.63
CA ARG A 257 14.50 3.78 5.65
C ARG A 257 15.38 2.54 5.63
N PHE A 258 14.81 1.37 5.89
CA PHE A 258 15.52 0.11 6.05
C PHE A 258 15.10 -0.94 5.03
N GLY A 259 14.36 -0.57 3.98
CA GLY A 259 13.83 -1.51 3.00
C GLY A 259 13.14 -0.79 1.86
N PRO A 260 12.49 -1.51 0.95
CA PRO A 260 11.82 -0.91 -0.19
C PRO A 260 10.52 -0.20 0.24
N THR A 261 10.08 0.78 -0.54
CA THR A 261 8.84 1.58 -0.32
C THR A 261 7.69 1.18 -1.24
N ASP A 262 7.82 0.03 -1.85
CA ASP A 262 6.96 -0.44 -2.92
C ASP A 262 6.55 -1.90 -2.69
N GLU A 263 7.08 -2.54 -1.64
CA GLU A 263 6.64 -3.85 -1.18
C GLU A 263 5.22 -3.83 -0.62
N ILE A 264 4.50 -4.92 -0.91
CA ILE A 264 3.17 -5.19 -0.37
C ILE A 264 3.12 -6.54 0.36
N GLY A 265 2.37 -6.55 1.45
CA GLY A 265 1.96 -7.73 2.18
C GLY A 265 0.46 -7.93 2.00
N VAL A 266 0.04 -9.12 1.58
CA VAL A 266 -1.37 -9.40 1.30
C VAL A 266 -1.93 -10.32 2.38
N PHE A 267 -3.06 -9.93 2.95
CA PHE A 267 -3.73 -10.65 4.03
C PHE A 267 -5.20 -10.87 3.69
N GLU A 268 -5.80 -11.92 4.23
CA GLU A 268 -7.24 -12.17 4.21
C GLU A 268 -7.77 -12.13 5.65
N MET A 269 -8.90 -11.43 5.88
CA MET A 269 -9.55 -11.44 7.18
C MET A 269 -10.40 -12.69 7.33
N THR A 270 -10.06 -13.56 8.26
CA THR A 270 -10.79 -14.79 8.59
C THR A 270 -11.39 -14.72 9.98
N GLY A 271 -12.22 -15.71 10.36
CA GLY A 271 -12.73 -15.82 11.73
C GLY A 271 -11.63 -15.97 12.80
N LEU A 272 -10.43 -16.43 12.40
CA LEU A 272 -9.26 -16.61 13.27
C LEU A 272 -8.28 -15.44 13.20
N GLY A 273 -8.62 -14.34 12.50
CA GLY A 273 -7.75 -13.18 12.30
C GLY A 273 -7.21 -13.06 10.89
N LEU A 274 -6.10 -12.35 10.74
CA LEU A 274 -5.46 -12.11 9.45
C LEU A 274 -4.62 -13.31 9.04
N ARG A 275 -4.93 -13.88 7.87
CA ARG A 275 -4.19 -14.97 7.23
C ARG A 275 -3.31 -14.41 6.12
N GLU A 276 -2.05 -14.82 6.08
CA GLU A 276 -1.12 -14.41 5.03
C GLU A 276 -1.47 -15.04 3.67
N VAL A 277 -1.41 -14.23 2.62
CA VAL A 277 -1.60 -14.67 1.23
C VAL A 277 -0.25 -14.69 0.52
N SER A 278 0.32 -15.88 0.40
CA SER A 278 1.62 -16.08 -0.24
C SER A 278 1.57 -15.89 -1.77
N ASN A 279 0.44 -16.19 -2.41
CA ASN A 279 0.23 -16.03 -3.85
C ASN A 279 -1.02 -15.20 -4.14
N PRO A 280 -0.91 -13.86 -4.22
CA PRO A 280 -2.05 -12.98 -4.40
C PRO A 280 -2.62 -13.08 -5.82
N SER A 281 -1.78 -13.40 -6.81
CA SER A 281 -2.19 -13.59 -8.20
C SER A 281 -3.22 -14.72 -8.35
N GLU A 282 -3.12 -15.80 -7.56
CA GLU A 282 -4.13 -16.88 -7.56
C GLU A 282 -5.50 -16.37 -7.10
N LEU A 283 -5.53 -15.45 -6.13
CA LEU A 283 -6.78 -14.86 -5.67
C LEU A 283 -7.36 -13.90 -6.71
N PHE A 284 -6.53 -13.02 -7.28
CA PHE A 284 -6.99 -12.01 -8.26
C PHE A 284 -7.47 -12.62 -9.58
N LEU A 285 -7.05 -13.83 -9.91
CA LEU A 285 -7.45 -14.56 -11.11
C LEU A 285 -8.52 -15.63 -10.85
N SER A 286 -8.93 -15.83 -9.59
CA SER A 286 -9.92 -16.85 -9.22
C SER A 286 -11.36 -16.52 -9.64
N GLU A 287 -11.63 -15.28 -10.08
CA GLU A 287 -12.94 -14.81 -10.53
C GLU A 287 -13.14 -15.02 -12.04
N ARG A 288 -13.53 -16.26 -12.37
CA ARG A 288 -14.43 -16.79 -13.44
C ARG A 288 -14.70 -16.10 -14.81
N ASP A 289 -14.07 -15.00 -15.23
CA ASP A 289 -14.42 -14.31 -16.49
C ASP A 289 -13.27 -14.13 -17.51
N LEU A 290 -12.15 -14.85 -17.36
CA LEU A 290 -10.96 -14.77 -18.25
C LEU A 290 -11.21 -14.99 -19.76
N GLY A 291 -12.42 -15.42 -20.15
CA GLY A 291 -12.84 -15.63 -21.54
C GLY A 291 -13.91 -14.66 -22.04
N SER A 292 -14.27 -13.64 -21.26
CA SER A 292 -15.26 -12.64 -21.64
C SER A 292 -14.62 -11.50 -22.45
N PRO A 293 -15.30 -10.95 -23.47
CA PRO A 293 -14.84 -9.74 -24.14
C PRO A 293 -14.66 -8.59 -23.15
N GLY A 294 -13.57 -7.86 -23.27
CA GLY A 294 -13.22 -6.77 -22.35
C GLY A 294 -12.31 -7.19 -21.20
N THR A 295 -11.89 -8.44 -21.12
CA THR A 295 -11.05 -8.95 -20.03
C THR A 295 -9.62 -9.22 -20.51
N ALA A 296 -8.63 -8.61 -19.84
CA ALA A 296 -7.20 -8.84 -20.09
C ALA A 296 -6.44 -9.08 -18.79
N VAL A 297 -5.52 -10.06 -18.77
CA VAL A 297 -4.65 -10.27 -17.61
C VAL A 297 -3.41 -9.41 -17.71
N PHE A 298 -3.27 -8.45 -16.80
CA PHE A 298 -2.08 -7.62 -16.65
C PHE A 298 -1.03 -8.32 -15.79
N ALA A 299 0.21 -8.40 -16.27
CA ALA A 299 1.36 -8.80 -15.45
C ALA A 299 2.07 -7.57 -14.90
N GLY A 300 1.71 -7.18 -13.68
CA GLY A 300 2.22 -6.01 -12.97
C GLY A 300 3.40 -6.30 -12.04
N ILE A 301 4.07 -5.24 -11.62
CA ILE A 301 5.07 -5.26 -10.55
C ILE A 301 4.62 -4.28 -9.47
N GLU A 302 4.35 -4.82 -8.29
CA GLU A 302 4.09 -4.05 -7.09
C GLU A 302 5.37 -4.05 -6.23
N GLY A 303 6.18 -3.02 -6.44
CA GLY A 303 7.53 -2.89 -5.94
C GLY A 303 8.52 -3.88 -6.52
N THR A 304 8.82 -4.96 -5.79
CA THR A 304 9.61 -6.08 -6.35
C THR A 304 8.76 -7.32 -6.60
N ARG A 305 7.48 -7.30 -6.21
CA ARG A 305 6.60 -8.46 -6.31
C ARG A 305 5.87 -8.46 -7.65
N PRO A 306 6.05 -9.49 -8.49
CA PRO A 306 5.18 -9.68 -9.65
C PRO A 306 3.78 -10.08 -9.17
N VAL A 307 2.77 -9.41 -9.73
CA VAL A 307 1.35 -9.67 -9.44
C VAL A 307 0.60 -9.75 -10.77
N LEU A 308 -0.19 -10.80 -10.95
CA LEU A 308 -1.12 -10.86 -12.06
C LEU A 308 -2.50 -10.38 -11.62
N VAL A 309 -3.08 -9.48 -12.40
CA VAL A 309 -4.37 -8.86 -12.09
C VAL A 309 -5.20 -8.77 -13.35
N GLU A 310 -6.50 -9.01 -13.22
CA GLU A 310 -7.43 -8.86 -14.33
C GLU A 310 -7.84 -7.38 -14.50
N LEU A 311 -7.73 -6.88 -15.73
CA LEU A 311 -8.30 -5.61 -16.17
C LEU A 311 -9.58 -5.86 -16.96
N GLN A 312 -10.66 -5.23 -16.53
CA GLN A 312 -11.98 -5.35 -17.13
C GLN A 312 -12.38 -4.03 -17.79
N ALA A 313 -12.84 -4.09 -19.02
CA ALA A 313 -13.30 -2.96 -19.80
C ALA A 313 -14.71 -3.19 -20.33
N LEU A 314 -15.58 -2.20 -20.17
CA LEU A 314 -16.88 -2.14 -20.82
C LEU A 314 -16.95 -0.89 -21.70
N VAL A 315 -17.05 -1.12 -23.01
CA VAL A 315 -17.20 -0.07 -24.03
C VAL A 315 -18.58 -0.19 -24.65
N ALA A 316 -19.44 0.82 -24.41
CA ALA A 316 -20.84 0.82 -24.84
C ALA A 316 -21.19 2.12 -25.58
N PRO A 317 -22.03 2.09 -26.64
CA PRO A 317 -22.44 3.31 -27.33
C PRO A 317 -23.10 4.30 -26.36
N THR A 318 -22.67 5.57 -26.40
CA THR A 318 -23.27 6.60 -25.54
C THR A 318 -24.51 7.20 -26.20
N THR A 319 -25.51 7.54 -25.39
CA THR A 319 -26.64 8.40 -25.80
C THR A 319 -26.50 9.83 -25.27
N LEU A 320 -25.41 10.12 -24.56
CA LEU A 320 -25.14 11.41 -23.94
C LEU A 320 -24.35 12.33 -24.88
N GLY A 321 -24.48 13.64 -24.68
CA GLY A 321 -23.68 14.63 -25.42
C GLY A 321 -22.19 14.57 -25.08
N THR A 322 -21.84 14.11 -23.88
CA THR A 322 -20.47 13.83 -23.45
C THR A 322 -20.38 12.39 -22.94
N PRO A 323 -19.54 11.53 -23.56
CA PRO A 323 -19.41 10.15 -23.12
C PRO A 323 -18.81 10.05 -21.71
N ARG A 324 -19.29 9.08 -20.95
CA ARG A 324 -18.78 8.78 -19.61
C ARG A 324 -17.47 8.02 -19.71
N ARG A 325 -16.50 8.39 -18.86
CA ARG A 325 -15.24 7.68 -18.69
C ARG A 325 -15.03 7.47 -17.20
N ALA A 326 -15.15 6.23 -16.76
CA ALA A 326 -15.03 5.87 -15.35
C ALA A 326 -13.95 4.80 -15.18
N VAL A 327 -13.11 4.98 -14.16
CA VAL A 327 -12.01 4.08 -13.83
C VAL A 327 -12.05 3.75 -12.35
N VAL A 328 -11.88 2.47 -12.02
CA VAL A 328 -11.69 1.98 -10.66
C VAL A 328 -10.37 1.21 -10.60
N GLY A 329 -9.49 1.58 -9.66
CA GLY A 329 -8.20 0.91 -9.46
C GLY A 329 -7.06 1.33 -10.38
N TRP A 330 -7.27 2.29 -11.30
CA TRP A 330 -6.22 2.80 -12.19
C TRP A 330 -6.34 4.33 -12.40
N ASP A 331 -5.35 4.94 -13.05
CA ASP A 331 -5.29 6.40 -13.24
C ASP A 331 -6.20 6.89 -14.39
N PRO A 332 -7.14 7.83 -14.14
CA PRO A 332 -8.02 8.37 -15.19
C PRO A 332 -7.28 9.15 -16.30
N SER A 333 -6.14 9.76 -15.98
CA SER A 333 -5.35 10.50 -16.97
C SER A 333 -4.66 9.55 -17.95
N ARG A 334 -4.15 8.42 -17.46
CA ARG A 334 -3.63 7.32 -18.29
C ARG A 334 -4.70 6.71 -19.18
N LEU A 335 -5.90 6.44 -18.67
CA LEU A 335 -7.00 6.00 -19.53
C LEU A 335 -7.24 7.00 -20.67
N SER A 336 -7.32 8.29 -20.35
CA SER A 336 -7.55 9.34 -21.34
C SER A 336 -6.46 9.38 -22.42
N MET A 337 -5.21 9.18 -22.02
CA MET A 337 -4.06 9.07 -22.93
C MET A 337 -4.17 7.84 -23.85
N VAL A 338 -4.44 6.66 -23.28
CA VAL A 338 -4.59 5.41 -24.06
C VAL A 338 -5.72 5.52 -25.08
N LEU A 339 -6.87 6.09 -24.70
CA LEU A 339 -7.99 6.34 -25.60
C LEU A 339 -7.59 7.25 -26.77
N ALA A 340 -6.86 8.33 -26.49
CA ALA A 340 -6.40 9.26 -27.52
C ALA A 340 -5.43 8.60 -28.50
N VAL A 341 -4.50 7.76 -28.02
CA VAL A 341 -3.55 7.03 -28.88
C VAL A 341 -4.26 5.98 -29.74
N LEU A 342 -5.23 5.24 -29.17
CA LEU A 342 -6.06 4.29 -29.92
C LEU A 342 -6.84 4.97 -31.06
N GLU A 343 -7.41 6.14 -30.80
CA GLU A 343 -8.17 6.89 -31.81
C GLU A 343 -7.26 7.50 -32.88
N ALA A 344 -6.17 8.17 -32.48
CA ALA A 344 -5.27 8.88 -33.40
C ALA A 344 -4.39 7.96 -34.26
N HIS A 345 -3.92 6.84 -33.71
CA HIS A 345 -2.94 5.98 -34.38
C HIS A 345 -3.49 4.63 -34.83
N CYS A 346 -4.55 4.13 -34.20
CA CYS A 346 -5.10 2.79 -34.51
C CYS A 346 -6.46 2.86 -35.23
N GLY A 347 -7.02 4.05 -35.46
CA GLY A 347 -8.30 4.23 -36.13
C GLY A 347 -9.50 3.74 -35.32
N VAL A 348 -9.35 3.55 -34.00
CA VAL A 348 -10.39 3.04 -33.12
C VAL A 348 -11.28 4.20 -32.65
N LYS A 349 -12.47 4.34 -33.22
CA LYS A 349 -13.40 5.44 -32.91
C LYS A 349 -14.09 5.22 -31.56
N LEU A 350 -13.60 5.87 -30.51
CA LEU A 350 -14.13 5.78 -29.14
C LEU A 350 -14.86 7.04 -28.65
N SER A 351 -14.87 8.11 -29.46
CA SER A 351 -15.55 9.37 -29.16
C SER A 351 -17.06 9.26 -28.94
N GLY A 352 -17.71 8.23 -29.49
CA GLY A 352 -19.15 7.95 -29.31
C GLY A 352 -19.47 6.87 -28.28
N TYR A 353 -18.53 6.51 -27.40
CA TYR A 353 -18.68 5.38 -26.47
C TYR A 353 -18.43 5.81 -25.03
N ASP A 354 -19.29 5.32 -24.14
CA ASP A 354 -19.01 5.28 -22.72
C ASP A 354 -17.96 4.19 -22.44
N VAL A 355 -17.00 4.51 -21.59
CA VAL A 355 -15.89 3.64 -21.22
C VAL A 355 -15.86 3.47 -19.71
N TYR A 356 -15.93 2.22 -19.28
CA TYR A 356 -15.74 1.81 -17.89
C TYR A 356 -14.55 0.87 -17.82
N LEU A 357 -13.58 1.16 -16.96
CA LEU A 357 -12.43 0.31 -16.70
C LEU A 357 -12.35 -0.02 -15.22
N ASN A 358 -12.15 -1.29 -14.89
CA ASN A 358 -12.03 -1.79 -13.53
C ASN A 358 -10.79 -2.68 -13.40
N VAL A 359 -10.00 -2.48 -12.34
CA VAL A 359 -8.98 -3.42 -11.90
C VAL A 359 -9.65 -4.42 -10.97
N ALA A 360 -9.75 -5.68 -11.42
CA ALA A 360 -10.37 -6.74 -10.64
C ALA A 360 -9.61 -7.00 -9.34
N GLY A 361 -10.33 -7.50 -8.35
CA GLY A 361 -9.74 -7.75 -7.05
C GLY A 361 -9.18 -6.48 -6.41
N GLY A 362 -9.78 -5.31 -6.66
CA GLY A 362 -9.67 -4.12 -5.82
C GLY A 362 -8.29 -3.48 -5.68
N LEU A 363 -7.29 -3.97 -6.41
CA LEU A 363 -5.93 -3.45 -6.39
C LEU A 363 -5.89 -2.09 -7.09
N ARG A 364 -5.06 -1.19 -6.56
CA ARG A 364 -4.71 0.06 -7.24
C ARG A 364 -3.38 -0.12 -7.95
N ILE A 365 -3.39 -0.05 -9.28
CA ILE A 365 -2.20 -0.18 -10.11
C ILE A 365 -1.66 1.22 -10.39
N GLN A 366 -0.37 1.44 -10.11
CA GLN A 366 0.35 2.68 -10.44
C GLN A 366 1.55 2.40 -11.33
N GLU A 367 1.32 1.69 -12.42
CA GLU A 367 2.40 1.24 -13.31
C GLU A 367 2.12 1.55 -14.79
N PRO A 368 3.08 2.15 -15.54
CA PRO A 368 2.93 2.38 -16.98
C PRO A 368 2.73 1.10 -17.80
N ALA A 369 3.24 -0.05 -17.33
CA ALA A 369 3.09 -1.31 -18.05
C ALA A 369 1.64 -1.78 -18.20
N ALA A 370 0.71 -1.22 -17.41
CA ALA A 370 -0.71 -1.54 -17.53
C ALA A 370 -1.35 -0.97 -18.80
N ASP A 371 -0.70 -0.01 -19.47
CA ASP A 371 -1.24 0.65 -20.66
C ASP A 371 -1.61 -0.37 -21.76
N LEU A 372 -0.72 -1.34 -22.05
CA LEU A 372 -0.96 -2.36 -23.07
C LEU A 372 -2.14 -3.28 -22.70
N ALA A 373 -2.23 -3.70 -21.44
CA ALA A 373 -3.30 -4.57 -20.97
C ALA A 373 -4.65 -3.84 -20.98
N ALA A 374 -4.67 -2.57 -20.58
CA ALA A 374 -5.87 -1.73 -20.64
C ALA A 374 -6.32 -1.51 -22.09
N ALA A 375 -5.40 -1.24 -23.01
CA ALA A 375 -5.72 -1.11 -24.43
C ALA A 375 -6.27 -2.42 -25.02
N ALA A 376 -5.68 -3.57 -24.67
CA ALA A 376 -6.18 -4.87 -25.09
C ALA A 376 -7.62 -5.12 -24.60
N ALA A 377 -7.90 -4.83 -23.32
CA ALA A 377 -9.23 -4.93 -22.74
C ALA A 377 -10.24 -4.01 -23.44
N LEU A 378 -9.90 -2.74 -23.65
CA LEU A 378 -10.79 -1.77 -24.32
C LEU A 378 -11.15 -2.20 -25.74
N VAL A 379 -10.15 -2.63 -26.52
CA VAL A 379 -10.34 -3.06 -27.91
C VAL A 379 -11.16 -4.35 -27.94
N SER A 380 -10.83 -5.32 -27.08
CA SER A 380 -11.58 -6.57 -26.91
C SER A 380 -13.07 -6.31 -26.61
N SER A 381 -13.37 -5.36 -25.72
CA SER A 381 -14.73 -4.96 -25.37
C SER A 381 -15.46 -4.32 -26.56
N LEU A 382 -14.81 -3.40 -27.27
CA LEU A 382 -15.37 -2.69 -28.42
C LEU A 382 -15.72 -3.64 -29.56
N VAL A 383 -14.80 -4.53 -29.95
CA VAL A 383 -15.00 -5.48 -31.06
C VAL A 383 -15.72 -6.76 -30.63
N ASN A 384 -16.07 -6.88 -29.34
CA ASN A 384 -16.73 -8.04 -28.76
C ASN A 384 -15.96 -9.36 -29.03
N ALA A 385 -14.64 -9.31 -28.90
CA ALA A 385 -13.72 -10.42 -29.20
C ALA A 385 -12.97 -10.83 -27.93
N PRO A 386 -13.14 -12.05 -27.40
CA PRO A 386 -12.43 -12.48 -26.20
C PRO A 386 -10.93 -12.63 -26.46
N LEU A 387 -10.12 -12.19 -25.50
CA LEU A 387 -8.67 -12.40 -25.51
C LEU A 387 -8.34 -13.85 -25.08
N PRO A 388 -7.14 -14.38 -25.40
CA PRO A 388 -6.72 -15.66 -24.87
C PRO A 388 -6.68 -15.66 -23.34
N THR A 389 -7.33 -16.67 -22.77
CA THR A 389 -7.42 -16.90 -21.32
C THR A 389 -6.08 -17.23 -20.67
N ASP A 390 -5.10 -17.68 -21.45
CA ASP A 390 -3.75 -18.07 -21.04
C ASP A 390 -2.67 -17.05 -21.51
N ALA A 391 -3.08 -15.84 -21.91
CA ALA A 391 -2.17 -14.74 -22.24
C ALA A 391 -2.13 -13.67 -21.13
N VAL A 392 -0.93 -13.21 -20.81
CA VAL A 392 -0.70 -11.99 -20.03
C VAL A 392 -0.24 -10.84 -20.90
N TYR A 393 -0.55 -9.61 -20.52
CA TYR A 393 -0.23 -8.39 -21.27
C TYR A 393 0.54 -7.42 -20.37
N PHE A 394 1.58 -6.79 -20.89
CA PHE A 394 2.26 -5.68 -20.23
C PHE A 394 3.09 -4.87 -21.22
N GLY A 395 3.16 -3.56 -21.05
CA GLY A 395 3.91 -2.65 -21.92
C GLY A 395 3.44 -1.21 -21.76
N GLU A 396 4.35 -0.26 -21.92
CA GLU A 396 4.02 1.17 -21.86
C GLU A 396 3.65 1.69 -23.25
N ILE A 397 2.58 2.48 -23.35
CA ILE A 397 2.15 3.07 -24.63
C ILE A 397 2.71 4.48 -24.74
N SER A 398 3.46 4.75 -25.80
CA SER A 398 3.88 6.12 -26.13
C SER A 398 2.78 6.89 -26.85
N LEU A 399 2.84 8.21 -26.79
CA LEU A 399 1.94 9.08 -27.57
C LEU A 399 2.05 8.88 -29.09
N SER A 400 3.13 8.24 -29.58
CA SER A 400 3.30 7.91 -30.99
C SER A 400 2.64 6.58 -31.40
N GLY A 401 2.00 5.87 -30.47
CA GLY A 401 1.44 4.54 -30.68
C GLY A 401 2.46 3.40 -30.62
N ALA A 402 3.72 3.68 -30.23
CA ALA A 402 4.73 2.64 -30.04
C ALA A 402 4.55 1.99 -28.65
N VAL A 403 4.87 0.68 -28.56
CA VAL A 403 4.85 -0.04 -27.29
C VAL A 403 6.28 -0.15 -26.77
N ARG A 404 6.55 0.41 -25.59
CA ARG A 404 7.90 0.55 -25.02
C ARG A 404 8.19 -0.53 -23.99
N PRO A 405 9.46 -0.99 -23.89
CA PRO A 405 9.91 -1.91 -22.85
C PRO A 405 9.65 -1.38 -21.44
N VAL A 406 9.40 -2.29 -20.51
CA VAL A 406 9.13 -2.00 -19.09
C VAL A 406 10.07 -2.79 -18.20
N ALA A 407 10.25 -2.33 -16.96
CA ALA A 407 11.17 -2.95 -16.02
C ALA A 407 10.75 -4.39 -15.64
N GLN A 408 11.74 -5.16 -15.17
CA GLN A 408 11.54 -6.48 -14.55
C GLN A 408 10.74 -7.50 -15.40
N THR A 409 10.91 -7.48 -16.73
CA THR A 409 10.25 -8.42 -17.66
C THR A 409 10.41 -9.89 -17.23
N SER A 410 11.61 -10.29 -16.81
CA SER A 410 11.89 -11.66 -16.38
C SER A 410 11.10 -12.08 -15.13
N ALA A 411 10.84 -11.16 -14.19
CA ALA A 411 10.04 -11.44 -13.00
C ALA A 411 8.56 -11.64 -13.36
N ARG A 412 8.03 -10.77 -14.25
CA ARG A 412 6.66 -10.89 -14.79
C ARG A 412 6.43 -12.23 -15.48
N LEU A 413 7.35 -12.62 -16.37
CA LEU A 413 7.27 -13.88 -17.12
C LEU A 413 7.35 -15.12 -16.21
N LYS A 414 8.25 -15.12 -15.22
CA LYS A 414 8.37 -16.22 -14.25
C LYS A 414 7.09 -16.41 -13.44
N GLU A 415 6.46 -15.33 -13.00
CA GLU A 415 5.20 -15.42 -12.24
C GLU A 415 4.04 -15.89 -13.13
N ALA A 416 3.95 -15.39 -14.36
CA ALA A 416 2.98 -15.87 -15.34
C ALA A 416 3.11 -17.38 -15.62
N ALA A 417 4.35 -17.85 -15.85
CA ALA A 417 4.62 -19.26 -16.05
C ALA A 417 4.27 -20.11 -14.81
N LYS A 418 4.63 -19.64 -13.61
CA LYS A 418 4.32 -20.32 -12.34
C LYS A 418 2.82 -20.51 -12.12
N LEU A 419 2.00 -19.59 -12.63
CA LEU A 419 0.54 -19.63 -12.55
C LEU A 419 -0.11 -20.39 -13.72
N GLY A 420 0.70 -20.88 -14.66
CA GLY A 420 0.26 -21.75 -15.75
C GLY A 420 -0.22 -21.02 -17.00
N PHE A 421 0.06 -19.72 -17.13
CA PHE A 421 -0.14 -19.02 -18.41
C PHE A 421 0.78 -19.64 -19.47
N GLY A 422 0.34 -19.62 -20.72
CA GLY A 422 1.07 -20.17 -21.86
C GLY A 422 1.66 -19.09 -22.77
N ARG A 423 1.14 -17.86 -22.69
CA ARG A 423 1.46 -16.77 -23.62
C ARG A 423 1.74 -15.47 -22.87
N ALA A 424 2.63 -14.65 -23.42
CA ALA A 424 2.85 -13.28 -22.97
C ALA A 424 2.91 -12.32 -24.15
N VAL A 425 2.11 -11.26 -24.09
CA VAL A 425 2.08 -10.16 -25.06
C VAL A 425 2.84 -8.99 -24.46
N LEU A 426 3.97 -8.63 -25.06
CA LEU A 426 4.95 -7.72 -24.47
C LEU A 426 5.61 -6.83 -25.52
N PRO A 427 6.31 -5.75 -25.13
CA PRO A 427 6.96 -4.84 -26.07
C PRO A 427 8.06 -5.55 -26.86
N GLU A 428 8.33 -5.10 -28.08
CA GLU A 428 9.53 -5.56 -28.79
C GLU A 428 10.80 -5.13 -28.03
N SER A 429 11.62 -6.09 -27.62
CA SER A 429 12.83 -5.81 -26.85
C SER A 429 13.89 -5.11 -27.71
N ALA A 430 14.64 -4.18 -27.14
CA ALA A 430 15.90 -3.78 -27.74
C ALA A 430 16.82 -5.01 -27.78
N ARG A 431 17.44 -5.29 -28.93
CA ARG A 431 18.34 -6.45 -29.16
C ARG A 431 19.31 -6.63 -27.96
N GLY A 432 19.12 -7.69 -27.16
CA GLY A 432 20.07 -8.06 -26.10
C GLY A 432 19.46 -8.54 -24.77
N GLU A 433 18.21 -8.22 -24.47
CA GLU A 433 17.55 -8.68 -23.23
C GLU A 433 16.64 -9.89 -23.50
N VAL A 434 17.23 -11.04 -23.81
CA VAL A 434 16.49 -12.32 -23.77
C VAL A 434 16.45 -12.78 -22.31
N GLY A 435 15.59 -12.15 -21.52
CA GLY A 435 15.23 -12.65 -20.21
C GLY A 435 14.49 -13.97 -20.39
N GLY A 436 14.97 -15.04 -19.76
CA GLY A 436 14.49 -16.41 -19.91
C GLY A 436 12.99 -16.52 -20.15
N ASP A 437 12.66 -17.21 -21.24
CA ASP A 437 11.34 -17.55 -21.76
C ASP A 437 10.38 -18.12 -20.72
N GLY A 438 10.85 -18.64 -19.59
CA GLY A 438 9.99 -19.14 -18.51
C GLY A 438 9.04 -20.27 -18.95
N GLY A 439 9.20 -20.79 -20.17
CA GLY A 439 8.28 -21.72 -20.82
C GLY A 439 7.06 -21.07 -21.50
N LEU A 440 7.01 -19.74 -21.66
CA LEU A 440 5.91 -19.00 -22.30
C LEU A 440 6.18 -18.73 -23.79
N ALA A 441 5.14 -18.78 -24.61
CA ALA A 441 5.18 -18.25 -25.97
C ALA A 441 5.10 -16.71 -25.94
N LEU A 442 6.16 -16.05 -26.40
CA LEU A 442 6.28 -14.60 -26.37
C LEU A 442 5.77 -13.99 -27.69
N ASN A 443 4.79 -13.10 -27.61
CA ASN A 443 4.29 -12.29 -28.72
C ASN A 443 4.76 -10.85 -28.54
N SER A 444 5.78 -10.45 -29.29
CA SER A 444 6.38 -9.12 -29.22
C SER A 444 5.63 -8.14 -30.12
N ILE A 445 5.24 -6.99 -29.53
CA ILE A 445 4.49 -5.93 -30.19
C ILE A 445 5.35 -4.67 -30.25
N GLY A 446 5.64 -4.19 -31.46
CA GLY A 446 6.35 -2.92 -31.67
C GLY A 446 5.42 -1.69 -31.64
N GLY A 447 4.13 -1.86 -31.94
CA GLY A 447 3.17 -0.77 -32.01
C GLY A 447 1.73 -1.21 -31.79
N LEU A 448 0.93 -0.31 -31.23
CA LEU A 448 -0.44 -0.56 -30.79
C LEU A 448 -1.37 -0.98 -31.95
N THR A 449 -1.07 -0.54 -33.18
CA THR A 449 -1.81 -0.93 -34.38
C THR A 449 -1.81 -2.44 -34.62
N SER A 450 -0.68 -3.11 -34.34
CA SER A 450 -0.58 -4.57 -34.49
C SER A 450 -1.41 -5.33 -33.46
N LEU A 451 -1.46 -4.84 -32.21
CA LEU A 451 -2.35 -5.37 -31.17
C LEU A 451 -3.82 -5.26 -31.62
N VAL A 452 -4.23 -4.08 -32.10
CA VAL A 452 -5.61 -3.84 -32.55
C VAL A 452 -5.97 -4.75 -33.70
N ALA A 453 -5.08 -4.90 -34.69
CA ALA A 453 -5.30 -5.79 -35.83
C ALA A 453 -5.45 -7.26 -35.39
N GLU A 454 -4.62 -7.72 -34.46
CA GLU A 454 -4.69 -9.10 -33.94
C GLU A 454 -6.01 -9.37 -33.19
N ILE A 455 -6.46 -8.41 -32.36
CA ILE A 455 -7.74 -8.55 -31.62
C ILE A 455 -8.92 -8.46 -32.59
N ALA A 456 -8.91 -7.50 -33.53
CA ALA A 456 -9.98 -7.32 -34.50
C ALA A 456 -10.15 -8.53 -35.42
N ALA A 457 -9.06 -9.21 -35.80
CA ALA A 457 -9.10 -10.43 -36.60
C ALA A 457 -9.85 -11.59 -35.91
N ARG A 458 -10.01 -11.53 -34.59
CA ARG A 458 -10.74 -12.52 -33.78
C ARG A 458 -12.19 -12.10 -33.50
N GLY A 459 -12.54 -10.86 -33.79
CA GLY A 459 -13.88 -10.34 -33.58
C GLY A 459 -14.85 -10.85 -34.63
N SER A 460 -16.06 -11.21 -34.20
CA SER A 460 -17.20 -11.31 -35.11
C SER A 460 -17.83 -9.93 -35.24
N PRO A 461 -18.12 -9.42 -36.45
CA PRO A 461 -18.87 -8.18 -36.59
C PRO A 461 -20.20 -8.32 -35.84
N ARG A 462 -20.60 -7.29 -35.08
CA ARG A 462 -21.96 -7.18 -34.51
C ARG A 462 -22.96 -7.01 -35.66
N GLY A 463 -23.24 -8.10 -36.37
CA GLY A 463 -24.29 -8.24 -37.36
C GLY A 463 -25.53 -8.87 -36.71
N ASP A 464 -26.69 -8.49 -37.22
CA ASP A 464 -28.02 -8.89 -36.79
C ASP A 464 -28.15 -10.35 -36.33
N ARG A 465 -28.98 -10.56 -35.30
CA ARG A 465 -29.42 -11.89 -34.88
C ARG A 465 -30.08 -12.60 -36.06
N ASP A 466 -29.36 -13.46 -36.78
CA ASP A 466 -29.85 -14.77 -37.22
C ASP A 466 -28.76 -15.61 -37.92
N THR A 467 -28.96 -16.91 -37.87
CA THR A 467 -28.26 -18.01 -38.55
C THR A 467 -27.02 -18.59 -37.84
N GLY A 468 -27.27 -19.74 -37.20
CA GLY A 468 -26.27 -20.56 -36.56
C GLY A 468 -25.22 -21.09 -37.53
N ARG A 469 -23.96 -20.96 -37.11
CA ARG A 469 -22.85 -21.77 -37.60
C ARG A 469 -21.89 -21.98 -36.45
N GLU A 470 -21.93 -23.18 -35.87
CA GLU A 470 -20.92 -23.64 -34.91
C GLU A 470 -19.58 -23.75 -35.64
N GLY A 471 -18.77 -22.70 -35.53
CA GLY A 471 -17.35 -22.74 -35.87
C GLY A 471 -16.58 -23.43 -34.75
N ALA A 472 -15.82 -24.46 -35.08
CA ALA A 472 -14.98 -25.19 -34.14
C ALA A 472 -13.98 -24.22 -33.46
N ALA A 473 -14.21 -23.94 -32.19
CA ALA A 473 -13.31 -23.15 -31.36
C ALA A 473 -12.01 -23.95 -31.11
N GLU A 474 -10.90 -23.41 -31.58
CA GLU A 474 -9.57 -23.81 -31.13
C GLU A 474 -9.55 -23.69 -29.59
N LYS A 475 -9.12 -24.74 -28.88
CA LYS A 475 -9.27 -24.87 -27.43
C LYS A 475 -8.42 -23.82 -26.68
N ASN A 476 -8.95 -22.61 -26.53
CA ASN A 476 -8.55 -21.64 -25.51
C ASN A 476 -8.92 -22.22 -24.14
N ALA A 477 -8.06 -23.09 -23.63
CA ALA A 477 -8.26 -23.70 -22.35
C ALA A 477 -7.58 -22.84 -21.29
N THR A 478 -8.36 -22.24 -20.40
CA THR A 478 -7.91 -21.57 -19.17
C THR A 478 -6.77 -22.39 -18.53
N PRO A 479 -5.71 -21.78 -17.98
CA PRO A 479 -4.65 -22.52 -17.30
C PRO A 479 -5.23 -23.59 -16.36
N ALA A 480 -4.63 -24.79 -16.33
CA ALA A 480 -5.20 -25.94 -15.63
C ALA A 480 -5.55 -25.64 -14.16
N ARG A 481 -4.78 -24.76 -13.51
CA ARG A 481 -5.00 -24.30 -12.12
C ARG A 481 -6.27 -23.47 -11.92
N PHE A 482 -6.83 -22.88 -12.97
CA PHE A 482 -8.04 -22.06 -12.93
C PHE A 482 -9.23 -22.72 -13.68
N ARG A 483 -9.10 -23.99 -14.11
CA ARG A 483 -10.22 -24.75 -14.70
C ARG A 483 -11.15 -25.26 -13.60
N ARG A 484 -12.46 -25.32 -13.87
CA ARG A 484 -13.39 -26.07 -13.00
C ARG A 484 -13.09 -27.57 -13.07
N GLU A 485 -12.95 -28.22 -11.92
CA GLU A 485 -13.29 -29.64 -11.80
C GLU A 485 -14.82 -29.72 -11.83
N ASN A 486 -15.38 -30.27 -12.91
CA ASN A 486 -16.80 -30.60 -12.94
C ASN A 486 -17.04 -31.77 -11.98
N SER A 487 -17.79 -31.53 -10.91
CA SER A 487 -18.52 -32.58 -10.17
C SER A 487 -20.00 -32.44 -10.47
#